data_AF-A0A6I2LZE5-F1
#
_entry.id   AF-A0A6I2LZE5-F1
#
_cell.length_a   1.000
_cell.length_b   1.000
_cell.length_c   1.000
_cell.angle_alpha   90.00
_cell.angle_beta   90.00
_cell.angle_gamma   90.00
#
_symmetry.space_group_name_H-M   'P 1'
#
loop_
_entity.id
_entity.type
_entity.pdbx_description
1 polymer ?
#
loop_
_entity_poly.entity_id
_entity_poly.type
_entity_poly.pdbx_seq_one_letter_code
_entity_poly.pdbx_strand_id
1 'polypeptide(L)'
;MTRLLTNQICTMTELREPQKVLDRAGGKPVAVLKNSAVVAYLVPEEATAPQHRYATREEIMASLERTRERAQPVLDYLRDK
;
A
#
# COMPACT_ATOMS: atom_id res chain seq x y z
N MET A 1 -12.93 -1.81 -15.94
CA MET A 1 -13.25 -1.40 -14.56
C MET A 1 -11.93 -1.09 -13.86
N THR A 2 -11.74 0.13 -13.38
CA THR A 2 -10.52 0.51 -12.65
C THR A 2 -10.53 -0.17 -11.29
N ARG A 3 -9.50 -0.96 -10.97
CA ARG A 3 -9.37 -1.61 -9.66
C ARG A 3 -9.01 -0.55 -8.62
N LEU A 4 -9.86 -0.37 -7.61
CA LEU A 4 -9.59 0.54 -6.49
C LEU A 4 -8.50 -0.05 -5.58
N LEU A 5 -7.66 0.82 -5.01
CA LEU A 5 -6.63 0.43 -4.03
C LEU A 5 -7.19 0.26 -2.60
N THR A 6 -8.47 0.56 -2.40
CA THR A 6 -9.19 0.45 -1.14
C THR A 6 -10.65 0.07 -1.39
N ASN A 7 -11.31 -0.46 -0.37
CA ASN A 7 -12.73 -0.75 -0.36
C ASN A 7 -13.60 0.41 0.17
N GLN A 8 -13.00 1.48 0.69
CA GLN A 8 -13.72 2.67 1.14
C GLN A 8 -13.79 3.71 0.02
N ILE A 9 -14.96 4.31 -0.19
CA ILE A 9 -15.15 5.37 -1.16
C ILE A 9 -15.82 6.58 -0.51
N CYS A 10 -15.48 7.78 -0.99
CA CYS A 10 -16.24 9.00 -0.73
C CYS A 10 -16.36 9.84 -2.00
N THR A 11 -17.38 10.67 -2.06
CA THR A 11 -17.57 11.63 -3.15
C THR A 11 -16.83 12.96 -2.87
N MET A 12 -16.63 13.76 -3.91
CA MET A 12 -16.11 15.14 -3.75
C MET A 12 -16.94 16.01 -2.78
N THR A 13 -18.23 15.75 -2.66
CA THR A 13 -19.11 16.49 -1.74
C THR A 13 -18.88 16.07 -0.29
N GLU A 14 -18.72 14.78 -0.03
CA GLU A 14 -18.38 14.26 1.30
C GLU A 14 -17.00 14.73 1.76
N LEU A 15 -16.05 14.87 0.82
CA LEU A 15 -14.70 15.35 1.12
C LEU A 15 -14.65 16.81 1.62
N ARG A 16 -15.76 17.57 1.50
CA ARG A 16 -15.88 18.89 2.14
C ARG A 16 -15.82 18.81 3.67
N GLU A 17 -16.13 17.64 4.24
CA GLU A 17 -16.01 17.35 5.67
C GLU A 17 -14.98 16.22 5.90
N PRO A 18 -13.68 16.47 5.69
CA PRO A 18 -12.67 15.42 5.64
C PRO A 18 -12.54 14.67 6.96
N GLN A 19 -12.77 15.32 8.10
CA GLN A 19 -12.78 14.66 9.41
C GLN A 19 -13.80 13.54 9.49
N LYS A 20 -15.05 13.76 9.05
CA LYS A 20 -16.10 12.73 9.05
C LYS A 20 -15.76 11.56 8.13
N VAL A 21 -15.06 11.84 7.02
CA VAL A 21 -14.57 10.80 6.11
C VAL A 21 -13.51 9.95 6.79
N LEU A 22 -12.57 10.56 7.50
CA LEU A 22 -11.51 9.86 8.25
C LEU A 22 -12.08 9.02 9.41
N ASP A 23 -12.98 9.59 10.20
CA ASP A 23 -13.63 8.90 11.33
C ASP A 23 -14.39 7.65 10.85
N ARG A 24 -15.11 7.77 9.73
CA ARG A 24 -15.81 6.64 9.09
C ARG A 24 -14.83 5.60 8.54
N ALA A 25 -13.70 6.04 8.00
CA ALA A 25 -12.71 5.16 7.38
C ALA A 25 -12.00 4.26 8.40
N GLY A 26 -11.89 4.71 9.65
CA GLY A 26 -11.35 3.92 10.76
C GLY A 26 -9.91 3.46 10.50
N GLY A 27 -9.04 4.38 10.09
CA GLY A 27 -7.64 4.10 9.79
C GLY A 27 -7.37 3.43 8.43
N LYS A 28 -8.39 3.23 7.60
CA LYS A 28 -8.23 2.68 6.24
C LYS A 28 -8.16 3.80 5.18
N PRO A 29 -7.42 3.61 4.08
CA PRO A 29 -7.45 4.55 2.96
C PRO A 29 -8.85 4.69 2.34
N VAL A 30 -9.19 5.86 1.78
CA VAL A 30 -10.48 6.13 1.12
C VAL A 30 -10.25 6.64 -0.30
N ALA A 31 -10.94 6.05 -1.28
CA ALA A 31 -10.91 6.53 -2.66
C ALA A 31 -11.91 7.67 -2.86
N VAL A 32 -11.45 8.79 -3.40
CA VAL A 32 -12.29 9.96 -3.71
C VAL A 32 -12.79 9.84 -5.15
N LEU A 33 -14.10 9.89 -5.33
CA LEU A 33 -14.77 9.77 -6.63
C LEU A 33 -15.34 11.11 -7.10
N LYS A 34 -15.14 11.40 -8.40
CA LYS A 34 -15.81 12.48 -9.14
C LYS A 34 -16.36 11.90 -10.43
N ASN A 35 -17.67 12.00 -10.66
CA ASN A 35 -18.33 11.43 -11.84
C ASN A 35 -17.97 9.95 -12.08
N SER A 36 -17.99 9.16 -11.00
CA SER A 36 -17.63 7.73 -10.99
C SER A 36 -16.17 7.41 -11.35
N ALA A 37 -15.32 8.42 -11.53
CA ALA A 37 -13.88 8.25 -11.71
C ALA A 37 -13.14 8.50 -10.38
N VAL A 38 -12.11 7.70 -10.11
CA VAL A 38 -11.19 7.94 -8.99
C VAL A 38 -10.33 9.14 -9.32
N VAL A 39 -10.35 10.15 -8.45
CA VAL A 39 -9.55 11.37 -8.62
C VAL A 39 -8.49 11.53 -7.54
N ALA A 40 -8.63 10.89 -6.38
CA ALA A 40 -7.64 10.92 -5.31
C ALA A 40 -7.82 9.74 -4.34
N TYR A 41 -6.85 9.58 -3.43
CA TYR A 41 -6.96 8.75 -2.24
C TYR A 41 -6.67 9.60 -1.00
N LEU A 42 -7.49 9.47 0.03
CA LEU A 42 -7.24 10.01 1.36
C LEU A 42 -6.65 8.88 2.23
N VAL A 43 -5.44 9.07 2.74
CA VAL A 43 -4.71 8.05 3.50
C VAL A 43 -4.45 8.61 4.90
N PRO A 44 -4.91 7.93 5.97
CA PRO A 44 -4.56 8.29 7.34
C PRO A 44 -3.04 8.24 7.56
N GLU A 45 -2.51 9.11 8.41
CA GLU A 45 -1.06 9.22 8.66
C GLU A 45 -0.47 7.88 9.11
N GLU A 46 -1.16 7.16 9.98
CA GLU A 46 -0.76 5.84 10.47
C GLU A 46 -0.65 4.78 9.37
N ALA A 47 -1.36 4.97 8.26
CA ALA A 47 -1.32 4.11 7.08
C ALA A 47 -0.31 4.61 6.03
N THR A 48 0.24 5.81 6.20
CA THR A 48 1.37 6.28 5.40
C THR A 48 2.66 5.67 5.94
N ALA A 49 3.53 5.19 5.07
CA ALA A 49 4.88 4.80 5.47
C ALA A 49 5.72 6.09 5.61
N PRO A 50 6.14 6.47 6.84
CA PRO A 50 6.60 7.84 7.09
C PRO A 50 7.96 8.17 6.46
N GLN A 51 8.73 7.17 6.00
CA GLN A 51 9.99 7.38 5.29
C GLN A 51 10.31 6.19 4.39
N HIS A 52 10.14 6.36 3.09
CA HIS A 52 10.81 5.49 2.12
C HIS A 52 12.19 6.07 1.83
N ARG A 53 13.23 5.27 2.07
CA ARG A 53 14.57 5.54 1.55
C ARG A 53 15.01 4.38 0.68
N TYR A 54 15.87 4.66 -0.29
CA TYR A 54 16.54 3.61 -1.02
C TYR A 54 17.38 2.75 -0.06
N ALA A 55 17.30 1.44 -0.23
CA ALA A 55 18.19 0.52 0.45
C ALA A 55 19.58 0.58 -0.21
N THR A 56 20.64 0.53 0.59
CA THR A 56 21.99 0.40 0.04
C THR A 56 22.23 -1.03 -0.45
N ARG A 57 23.28 -1.22 -1.25
CA ARG A 57 23.67 -2.55 -1.73
C ARG A 57 23.94 -3.50 -0.56
N GLU A 58 24.60 -3.04 0.49
CA GLU A 58 24.93 -3.83 1.67
C GLU A 58 23.67 -4.32 2.39
N GLU A 59 22.67 -3.44 2.53
CA GLU A 59 21.38 -3.78 3.16
C GLU A 59 20.61 -4.81 2.35
N ILE A 60 20.65 -4.71 1.02
CA ILE A 60 20.07 -5.71 0.13
C ILE A 60 20.80 -7.05 0.29
N MET A 61 22.13 -7.06 0.24
CA MET A 61 22.91 -8.30 0.41
C MET A 61 22.66 -8.95 1.77
N ALA A 62 22.59 -8.17 2.85
CA ALA A 62 22.26 -8.66 4.18
C ALA A 62 20.82 -9.21 4.27
N SER A 63 19.87 -8.61 3.55
CA SER A 63 18.50 -9.12 3.45
C SER A 63 18.43 -10.45 2.69
N LEU A 64 19.18 -10.57 1.60
CA LEU A 64 19.28 -11.81 0.83
C LEU A 64 19.87 -12.93 1.67
N GLU A 65 20.96 -12.69 2.41
CA GLU A 65 21.56 -13.71 3.27
C GLU A 65 20.60 -14.15 4.40
N ARG A 66 19.93 -13.19 5.06
CA ARG A 66 18.92 -13.49 6.11
C ARG A 66 17.75 -14.33 5.61
N THR A 67 17.40 -14.18 4.33
CA THR A 67 16.25 -14.90 3.75
C THR A 67 16.67 -16.17 3.00
N ARG A 68 17.97 -16.43 2.87
CA ARG A 68 18.55 -17.52 2.11
C ARG A 68 18.02 -18.88 2.52
N GLU A 69 18.09 -19.23 3.82
CA GLU A 69 17.64 -20.54 4.32
C GLU A 69 16.16 -20.80 4.01
N ARG A 70 15.31 -19.78 4.17
CA ARG A 70 13.88 -19.87 3.86
C ARG A 70 13.62 -19.96 2.37
N ALA A 71 14.41 -19.28 1.55
CA ALA A 71 14.28 -19.28 0.10
C ALA A 71 14.91 -20.53 -0.55
N GLN A 72 15.85 -21.20 0.12
CA GLN A 72 16.64 -22.30 -0.43
C GLN A 72 15.80 -23.44 -1.03
N PRO A 73 14.71 -23.92 -0.40
CA PRO A 73 13.88 -24.97 -1.00
C PRO A 73 13.23 -24.56 -2.33
N VAL A 74 12.87 -23.28 -2.47
CA VAL A 74 12.32 -22.74 -3.73
C VAL A 74 13.44 -22.62 -4.76
N LEU A 75 14.63 -22.17 -4.37
CA LEU A 75 15.79 -22.08 -5.26
C LEU A 75 16.24 -23.45 -5.78
N ASP A 76 16.20 -24.47 -4.92
CA ASP A 76 16.53 -25.84 -5.28
C ASP A 76 15.50 -26.41 -6.26
N TYR A 77 14.20 -26.21 -5.98
CA TYR A 77 13.14 -26.59 -6.92
C TYR A 77 13.27 -25.89 -8.29
N LEU A 78 13.65 -24.61 -8.30
CA LEU A 78 13.85 -23.86 -9.53
C LEU A 78 15.12 -24.26 -10.29
N ARG A 79 16.11 -24.87 -9.62
CA ARG A 79 17.33 -25.36 -10.28
C ARG A 79 17.08 -26.63 -11.09
N ASP A 80 16.09 -27.42 -10.68
CA ASP A 80 15.72 -28.69 -11.32
C ASP A 80 14.70 -28.52 -12.48
N LYS A 81 14.27 -27.28 -12.77
CA LYS A 81 13.46 -26.92 -13.94
C LYS A 81 14.26 -26.14 -14.97
#